data_AF-A0A557QKB9-F1
#
_entry.id   AF-A0A557QKB9-F1
#
_cell.length_a   1.000
_cell.length_b   1.000
_cell.length_c   1.000
_cell.angle_alpha   90.00
_cell.angle_beta   90.00
_cell.angle_gamma   90.00
#
_symmetry.space_group_name_H-M   'P 1'
#
loop_
_entity.id
_entity.type
_entity.pdbx_description
1 polymer ?
#
loop_
_entity_poly.entity_id
_entity_poly.type
_entity_poly.pdbx_seq_one_letter_code
_entity_poly.pdbx_strand_id
1 'polypeptide(L)'
;MHDLPAEDQRRLLDQKGCIVEIRKLLPHGYLWLSFVDGTEGFSALPADVQLVDDISTCIDGSKLGQAFLDQTPIAGVWFSHRDTVSVVAGSHTGAVGELVTIIALQPEPKFVVETSLGIDIEVLQSEIERL
;
A
#
# COMPACT_ATOMS: atom_id res chain seq x y z
N MET A 1 -37.96 -6.26 -3.60
CA MET A 1 -36.93 -7.30 -3.72
C MET A 1 -37.13 -7.91 -5.10
N HIS A 2 -36.53 -7.32 -6.13
CA HIS A 2 -36.62 -7.85 -7.49
C HIS A 2 -35.46 -8.83 -7.65
N ASP A 3 -35.77 -10.11 -7.70
CA ASP A 3 -34.80 -11.15 -8.01
C ASP A 3 -34.16 -10.86 -9.37
N LEU A 4 -32.84 -10.90 -9.41
CA LEU A 4 -32.08 -10.88 -10.65
C LEU A 4 -32.50 -12.07 -11.53
N PRO A 5 -32.51 -11.93 -12.87
CA PRO A 5 -32.74 -13.07 -13.75
C PRO A 5 -31.82 -14.24 -13.38
N ALA A 6 -32.32 -15.48 -13.49
CA ALA A 6 -31.57 -16.67 -13.08
C ALA A 6 -30.22 -16.83 -13.80
N GLU A 7 -30.08 -16.24 -14.98
CA GLU A 7 -28.82 -16.19 -15.73
C GLU A 7 -27.79 -15.28 -15.06
N ASP A 8 -28.20 -14.09 -14.63
CA ASP A 8 -27.35 -13.16 -13.87
C ASP A 8 -26.97 -13.73 -12.50
N GLN A 9 -27.89 -14.41 -11.80
CA GLN A 9 -27.58 -15.09 -10.53
C GLN A 9 -26.52 -16.17 -10.69
N ARG A 10 -26.57 -16.95 -11.79
CA ARG A 10 -25.58 -17.99 -12.09
C ARG A 10 -24.21 -17.39 -12.39
N ARG A 11 -24.15 -16.30 -13.16
CA ARG A 11 -22.90 -15.58 -13.45
C ARG A 11 -22.26 -15.04 -12.17
N LEU A 12 -23.05 -14.45 -11.27
CA LEU A 12 -22.57 -13.95 -9.98
C LEU A 12 -22.04 -15.07 -9.08
N LEU A 13 -22.69 -16.24 -9.07
CA LEU A 13 -22.24 -17.41 -8.29
C LEU A 13 -20.94 -18.02 -8.85
N ASP A 14 -20.79 -18.04 -10.17
CA ASP A 14 -19.57 -18.52 -10.85
C ASP A 14 -18.38 -17.58 -10.67
N GLN A 15 -18.65 -16.28 -10.50
CA GLN A 15 -17.67 -15.22 -10.27
C GLN A 15 -17.31 -15.02 -8.79
N LYS A 16 -17.80 -15.88 -7.89
CA LYS A 16 -17.56 -15.78 -6.45
C LYS A 16 -16.06 -16.00 -6.15
N GLY A 17 -15.36 -14.92 -5.82
CA GLY A 17 -13.90 -14.91 -5.57
C GLY A 17 -13.08 -14.22 -6.67
N CYS A 18 -13.71 -13.66 -7.71
CA CYS A 18 -13.03 -12.85 -8.71
C CYS A 18 -12.82 -11.40 -8.24
N ILE A 19 -11.64 -10.86 -8.50
CA ILE A 19 -11.32 -9.44 -8.30
C ILE A 19 -12.03 -8.64 -9.40
N VAL A 20 -12.72 -7.56 -9.02
CA VAL A 20 -13.50 -6.69 -9.92
C VAL A 20 -13.16 -5.22 -9.67
N GLU A 21 -13.25 -4.38 -10.70
CA GLU A 21 -13.06 -2.93 -10.57
C GLU A 21 -14.41 -2.23 -10.38
N ILE A 22 -14.52 -1.38 -9.36
CA ILE A 22 -15.71 -0.56 -9.14
C ILE A 22 -15.64 0.68 -10.04
N ARG A 23 -16.47 0.71 -11.09
CA ARG A 23 -16.54 1.81 -12.04
C ARG A 23 -17.34 3.00 -11.53
N LYS A 24 -18.48 2.72 -10.89
CA LYS A 24 -19.43 3.78 -10.51
C LYS A 24 -20.39 3.32 -9.41
N LEU A 25 -20.69 4.24 -8.48
CA LEU A 25 -21.81 4.11 -7.55
C LEU A 25 -23.06 4.72 -8.19
N LEU A 26 -24.12 3.93 -8.32
CA LEU A 26 -25.42 4.39 -8.84
C LEU A 26 -26.28 4.98 -7.71
N PRO A 27 -27.16 5.95 -8.00
CA PRO A 27 -27.93 6.69 -7.00
C PRO A 27 -28.89 5.85 -6.14
N HIS A 28 -29.10 4.57 -6.49
CA HIS A 28 -29.91 3.63 -5.72
C HIS A 28 -29.08 2.64 -4.88
N GLY A 29 -27.77 2.85 -4.75
CA GLY A 29 -26.87 2.02 -3.94
C GLY A 29 -26.27 0.81 -4.66
N TYR A 30 -26.56 0.65 -5.95
CA TYR A 30 -25.94 -0.39 -6.80
C TYR A 30 -24.52 0.02 -7.20
N LEU A 31 -23.62 -0.95 -7.26
CA LEU A 31 -22.26 -0.77 -7.76
C LEU A 31 -22.17 -1.30 -9.20
N TRP A 32 -21.64 -0.48 -10.11
CA TRP A 32 -21.27 -0.92 -11.45
C TRP A 32 -19.85 -1.48 -11.41
N LEU A 33 -19.69 -2.72 -11.87
CA LEU A 33 -18.46 -3.50 -11.76
C LEU A 33 -17.94 -3.85 -13.15
N SER A 34 -16.63 -3.81 -13.32
CA SER A 34 -15.92 -4.30 -14.51
C SER A 34 -15.07 -5.50 -14.13
N PHE A 35 -15.21 -6.59 -14.89
CA PHE A 35 -14.48 -7.83 -14.68
C PHE A 35 -13.21 -7.87 -15.53
N VAL A 36 -12.26 -8.73 -15.13
CA VAL A 36 -10.95 -8.89 -15.80
C VAL A 36 -11.11 -9.41 -17.24
N ASP A 37 -12.18 -10.14 -17.53
CA ASP A 37 -12.51 -10.63 -18.88
C ASP A 37 -13.11 -9.53 -19.79
N GLY A 38 -13.23 -8.31 -19.28
CA GLY A 38 -13.80 -7.16 -19.98
C GLY A 38 -15.34 -7.13 -19.94
N THR A 39 -15.98 -8.09 -19.29
CA THR A 39 -17.43 -8.04 -19.08
C THR A 39 -17.78 -7.02 -18.00
N GLU A 40 -19.03 -6.56 -18.04
CA GLU A 40 -19.58 -5.65 -17.04
C GLU A 40 -20.70 -6.34 -16.27
N GLY A 41 -20.90 -5.91 -15.03
CA GLY A 41 -22.01 -6.37 -14.21
C GLY A 41 -22.30 -5.40 -13.07
N PHE A 42 -23.18 -5.83 -12.18
CA PHE A 42 -23.68 -4.97 -11.11
C PHE A 42 -23.86 -5.76 -9.82
N SER A 43 -23.54 -5.12 -8.69
CA SER A 43 -23.83 -5.65 -7.36
C SER A 43 -24.97 -4.87 -6.71
N ALA A 44 -25.92 -5.61 -6.15
CA ALA A 44 -27.13 -5.08 -5.51
C ALA A 44 -26.86 -4.50 -4.11
N LEU A 45 -25.86 -5.02 -3.40
CA LEU A 45 -25.52 -4.57 -2.06
C LEU A 45 -24.00 -4.36 -1.94
N PRO A 46 -23.55 -3.27 -1.31
CA PRO A 46 -22.12 -3.07 -0.99
C PRO A 46 -21.52 -4.22 -0.16
N ALA A 47 -22.35 -4.95 0.59
CA ALA A 47 -21.94 -6.11 1.39
C ALA A 47 -21.58 -7.36 0.56
N ASP A 48 -22.03 -7.44 -0.70
CA ASP A 48 -21.70 -8.54 -1.61
C ASP A 48 -20.35 -8.32 -2.31
N VAL A 49 -19.78 -7.12 -2.18
CA VAL A 49 -18.46 -6.76 -2.67
C VAL A 49 -17.54 -6.62 -1.46
N GLN A 50 -16.67 -7.60 -1.24
CA GLN A 50 -15.54 -7.38 -0.36
C GLN A 50 -14.62 -6.40 -1.09
N LEU A 51 -14.59 -5.15 -0.61
CA LEU A 51 -13.53 -4.22 -0.95
C LEU A 51 -12.23 -4.89 -0.50
N VAL A 52 -11.52 -5.47 -1.46
CA VAL A 52 -10.08 -5.61 -1.33
C VAL A 52 -9.65 -4.17 -1.45
N ASP A 53 -9.49 -3.49 -0.31
CA ASP A 53 -8.93 -2.15 -0.28
C ASP A 53 -7.78 -2.15 -1.30
N ASP A 54 -7.85 -1.19 -2.22
CA ASP A 54 -6.71 -0.53 -2.85
C ASP A 54 -5.46 -0.74 -2.01
N ILE A 55 -4.27 -0.95 -2.59
CA ILE A 55 -2.99 -1.16 -1.87
C ILE A 55 -2.73 0.01 -0.91
N SER A 56 -3.44 -0.04 0.18
CA SER A 56 -3.59 0.81 1.33
C SER A 56 -3.44 -0.23 2.43
N THR A 57 -2.28 -0.88 2.39
CA THR A 57 -1.63 -1.24 3.62
C THR A 57 -1.46 0.08 4.37
N CYS A 58 -2.52 0.51 5.06
CA CYS A 58 -2.43 1.17 6.35
C CYS A 58 -1.69 0.18 7.25
N ILE A 59 -0.40 0.02 6.98
CA ILE A 59 0.51 -0.56 7.93
C ILE A 59 0.43 0.45 9.07
N ASP A 60 -0.27 0.10 10.15
CA ASP A 60 -0.11 0.76 11.44
C ASP A 60 1.35 1.17 11.55
N GLY A 61 1.68 2.44 11.85
CA GLY A 61 3.09 2.87 11.93
C GLY A 61 3.95 1.92 12.77
N SER A 62 3.33 1.30 13.79
CA SER A 62 3.88 0.22 14.62
C SER A 62 4.24 -1.07 13.85
N LYS A 63 3.41 -1.50 12.89
CA LYS A 63 3.69 -2.66 12.03
C LYS A 63 4.76 -2.34 10.97
N LEU A 64 4.90 -1.07 10.57
CA LEU A 64 5.83 -0.66 9.52
C LEU A 64 7.27 -0.69 10.06
N GLY A 65 7.49 -0.08 11.22
CA GLY A 65 8.78 -0.16 11.90
C GLY A 65 9.17 -1.62 12.20
N GLN A 66 8.21 -2.43 12.66
CA GLN A 66 8.47 -3.85 12.92
C GLN A 66 8.86 -4.63 11.66
N ALA A 67 8.14 -4.45 10.55
CA ALA A 67 8.46 -5.09 9.27
C ALA A 67 9.87 -4.72 8.78
N PHE A 68 10.29 -3.47 8.96
CA PHE A 68 11.62 -3.00 8.58
C PHE A 68 12.72 -3.61 9.46
N LEU A 69 12.50 -3.65 10.78
CA LEU A 69 13.41 -4.30 11.74
C LEU A 69 13.57 -5.80 11.45
N ASP A 70 12.47 -6.47 11.08
CA ASP A 70 12.44 -7.88 10.70
C ASP A 70 12.98 -8.15 9.29
N GLN A 71 13.46 -7.11 8.58
CA GLN A 71 13.93 -7.19 7.19
C GLN A 71 12.90 -7.82 6.25
N THR A 72 11.61 -7.66 6.57
CA THR A 72 10.52 -8.10 5.71
C THR A 72 10.46 -7.16 4.50
N PRO A 73 10.29 -7.68 3.26
CA PRO A 73 10.17 -6.83 2.08
C PRO A 73 8.98 -5.85 2.20
N ILE A 74 9.25 -4.54 2.10
CA ILE A 74 8.22 -3.49 2.09
C ILE A 74 8.15 -2.89 0.68
N ALA A 75 6.94 -2.85 0.10
CA ALA A 75 6.74 -2.32 -1.24
C ALA A 75 7.16 -0.83 -1.31
N GLY A 76 7.96 -0.49 -2.34
CA GLY A 76 8.46 0.87 -2.55
C GLY A 76 9.72 1.24 -1.76
N VAL A 77 10.16 0.38 -0.84
CA VAL A 77 11.37 0.59 -0.02
C VAL A 77 12.55 -0.15 -0.63
N TRP A 78 13.66 0.57 -0.88
CA TRP A 78 14.87 0.03 -1.51
C TRP A 78 15.98 -0.33 -0.52
N PHE A 79 15.81 0.09 0.71
CA PHE A 79 16.79 -0.06 1.78
C PHE A 79 16.32 -1.03 2.85
N SER A 80 17.27 -1.58 3.60
CA SER A 80 17.02 -2.51 4.71
C SER A 80 17.52 -1.93 6.02
N HIS A 81 16.98 -2.45 7.14
CA HIS A 81 17.49 -2.12 8.46
C HIS A 81 18.99 -2.43 8.58
N ARG A 82 19.74 -1.48 9.15
CA ARG A 82 21.22 -1.44 9.25
C ARG A 82 21.97 -1.26 7.94
N ASP A 83 21.31 -0.88 6.86
CA ASP A 83 22.05 -0.38 5.69
C ASP A 83 22.80 0.89 6.09
N THR A 84 24.10 0.92 5.80
CA THR A 84 24.92 2.13 5.92
C THR A 84 24.63 3.04 4.73
N VAL A 85 24.27 4.28 5.01
CA VAL A 85 23.88 5.27 3.99
C VAL A 85 24.60 6.59 4.20
N SER A 86 24.81 7.31 3.10
CA SER A 86 25.21 8.72 3.10
C SER A 86 24.06 9.59 2.65
N VAL A 87 23.84 10.71 3.34
CA VAL A 87 22.85 11.72 2.94
C VAL A 87 23.45 12.59 1.83
N VAL A 88 22.87 12.54 0.64
CA VAL A 88 23.33 13.23 -0.56
C VAL A 88 22.53 14.49 -0.90
N ALA A 89 21.35 14.65 -0.31
CA ALA A 89 20.51 15.83 -0.48
C ALA A 89 19.77 16.19 0.82
N GLY A 90 19.16 17.39 0.86
CA GLY A 90 18.40 17.86 2.02
C GLY A 90 19.24 18.51 3.12
N SER A 91 18.61 18.75 4.28
CA SER A 91 19.19 19.53 5.38
C SER A 91 20.39 18.86 6.07
N HIS A 92 20.56 17.55 5.89
CA HIS A 92 21.61 16.75 6.52
C HIS A 92 22.66 16.26 5.53
N THR A 93 22.75 16.87 4.34
CA THR A 93 23.72 16.50 3.29
C THR A 93 25.14 16.39 3.84
N GLY A 94 25.81 15.28 3.51
CA GLY A 94 27.16 14.94 3.98
C GLY A 94 27.19 14.13 5.27
N ALA A 95 26.05 13.93 5.94
CA ALA A 95 25.96 13.01 7.07
C ALA A 95 26.06 11.55 6.60
N VAL A 96 26.62 10.70 7.47
CA VAL A 96 26.73 9.25 7.25
C VAL A 96 26.25 8.53 8.51
N GLY A 97 25.49 7.47 8.32
CA GLY A 97 24.92 6.69 9.42
C GLY A 97 24.26 5.40 8.96
N GLU A 98 23.58 4.74 9.89
CA GLU A 98 22.87 3.48 9.65
C GLU A 98 21.36 3.69 9.73
N LEU A 99 20.60 3.02 8.85
CA LEU A 99 19.15 3.05 8.90
C LEU A 99 18.61 2.26 10.10
N VAL A 100 17.89 2.94 10.99
CA VAL A 100 17.33 2.35 12.21
C VAL A 100 15.89 1.90 11.99
N THR A 101 15.06 2.75 11.41
CA THR A 101 13.66 2.45 11.19
C THR A 101 13.08 3.28 10.04
N ILE A 102 11.89 2.89 9.61
CA ILE A 102 11.06 3.62 8.65
C ILE A 102 9.84 4.18 9.40
N ILE A 103 9.48 5.42 9.09
CA ILE A 103 8.41 6.15 9.80
C ILE A 103 7.24 6.54 8.89
N ALA A 104 7.45 6.58 7.58
CA ALA A 104 6.37 6.82 6.60
C ALA A 104 6.71 6.18 5.25
N LEU A 105 5.67 5.92 4.44
CA LEU A 105 5.79 5.42 3.06
C LEU A 105 5.33 6.43 2.00
N GLN A 106 4.49 7.38 2.37
CA GLN A 106 3.85 8.32 1.46
C GLN A 106 4.16 9.76 1.88
N PRO A 107 4.39 10.68 0.92
CA PRO A 107 4.43 10.46 -0.53
C PRO A 107 5.66 9.68 -1.02
N GLU A 108 6.65 9.50 -0.15
CA GLU A 108 7.87 8.73 -0.39
C GLU A 108 8.33 8.09 0.94
N PRO A 109 9.06 6.96 0.93
CA PRO A 109 9.62 6.38 2.14
C PRO A 109 10.50 7.35 2.91
N LYS A 110 10.25 7.45 4.22
CA LYS A 110 10.97 8.30 5.16
C LYS A 110 11.56 7.46 6.28
N PHE A 111 12.85 7.63 6.53
CA PHE A 111 13.65 6.83 7.46
C PHE A 111 14.21 7.66 8.60
N VAL A 112 14.61 6.96 9.65
CA VAL A 112 15.48 7.47 10.71
C VAL A 112 16.87 6.87 10.51
N VAL A 113 17.88 7.74 10.43
CA VAL A 113 19.29 7.37 10.36
C VAL A 113 19.96 7.73 11.66
N GLU A 114 20.60 6.75 12.31
CA GLU A 114 21.50 7.02 13.44
C GLU A 114 22.87 7.37 12.86
N THR A 115 23.27 8.62 13.04
CA THR A 115 24.59 9.09 12.61
C THR A 115 25.67 8.59 13.57
N SER A 116 26.93 8.56 13.12
CA SER A 116 28.08 8.20 13.96
C SER A 116 28.30 9.12 15.19
N LEU A 117 27.59 10.25 15.25
CA LEU A 117 27.56 11.16 16.39
C LEU A 117 26.51 10.78 17.46
N GLY A 118 25.76 9.69 17.24
CA GLY A 118 24.65 9.27 18.12
C GLY A 118 23.42 10.17 18.01
N ILE A 119 23.24 10.82 16.85
CA ILE A 119 22.09 11.69 16.57
C ILE A 119 21.21 11.01 15.53
N ASP A 120 19.93 10.91 15.84
CA ASP A 120 18.89 10.45 14.92
C ASP A 120 18.46 11.60 14.00
N ILE A 121 18.52 11.36 12.70
CA ILE A 121 18.03 12.30 11.68
C ILE A 121 16.97 11.64 10.82
N GLU A 122 15.97 12.43 10.43
CA GLU A 122 14.92 11.97 9.52
C GLU A 122 15.27 12.35 8.08
N VAL A 123 15.18 11.39 7.16
CA VAL A 123 15.55 11.59 5.74
C VAL A 123 14.59 10.86 4.82
N LEU A 124 14.44 11.35 3.59
CA LEU A 124 13.70 10.68 2.53
C LEU A 124 14.59 9.65 1.80
N GLN A 125 13.97 8.67 1.13
CA GLN A 125 14.68 7.68 0.33
C GLN A 125 15.56 8.30 -0.76
N SER A 126 15.06 9.36 -1.41
CA SER A 126 15.72 10.12 -2.47
C SER A 126 16.85 11.01 -1.96
N GLU A 127 16.95 11.22 -0.65
CA GLU A 127 18.00 12.01 -0.01
C GLU A 127 19.22 11.18 0.38
N ILE A 128 19.16 9.85 0.24
CA ILE A 128 20.20 8.93 0.71
C ILE A 128 20.69 7.99 -0.39
N GLU A 129 21.95 7.60 -0.28
CA GLU A 129 22.58 6.57 -1.11
C GLU A 129 23.25 5.50 -0.24
N ARG A 130 23.22 4.25 -0.69
CA ARG A 130 23.90 3.13 -0.01
C ARG A 130 25.42 3.24 -0.24
N LEU A 131 26.19 3.07 0.83
CA LEU A 131 27.66 3.02 0.79
C LEU A 131 28.21 1.63 0.49
#